data_AF-A0A2V7EWP7-F1
#
_entry.id   AF-A0A2V7EWP7-F1
#
_cell.length_a   1.000
_cell.length_b   1.000
_cell.length_c   1.000
_cell.angle_alpha   90.00
_cell.angle_beta   90.00
_cell.angle_gamma   90.00
#
_symmetry.space_group_name_H-M   'P 1'
#
loop_
_entity.id
_entity.type
_entity.pdbx_description
1 polymer ?
#
loop_
_entity_poly.entity_id
_entity_poly.type
_entity_poly.pdbx_seq_one_letter_code
_entity_poly.pdbx_strand_id
1 'polypeptide(L)'
;FRAWGPTVILSDGDVVFQPRKVERSGISEAVDGHVLIYIHKEKALDDVEQRYPAQHYVLVDDKPRILAAVKEAWGERVTTIFPRQGQYARDAKAYRPADVTVERIGDLLTHDLPELLLPEVTR
;
A
#
# COMPACT_ATOMS: atom_id res chain seq x y z
N PHE A 1 1.77 -14.51 3.06
CA PHE A 1 1.63 -13.36 2.14
C PHE A 1 1.63 -13.74 0.66
N ARG A 2 2.53 -14.58 0.14
CA ARG A 2 2.55 -14.95 -1.31
C ARG A 2 1.41 -15.86 -1.81
N ALA A 3 0.48 -16.24 -0.94
CA ALA A 3 -0.60 -17.17 -1.30
C ALA A 3 -1.72 -16.52 -2.14
N TRP A 4 -1.82 -15.18 -2.13
CA TRP A 4 -2.94 -14.45 -2.76
C TRP A 4 -2.56 -13.63 -3.98
N GLY A 5 -1.27 -13.35 -4.17
CA GLY A 5 -0.78 -12.59 -5.30
C GLY A 5 0.64 -12.06 -5.09
N PRO A 6 1.19 -11.38 -6.11
CA PRO A 6 2.48 -10.70 -6.01
C PRO A 6 2.47 -9.65 -4.90
N THR A 7 3.54 -9.59 -4.11
CA THR A 7 3.76 -8.53 -3.12
C THR A 7 4.76 -7.54 -3.71
N VAL A 8 4.42 -6.25 -3.74
CA VAL A 8 5.25 -5.20 -4.36
C VAL A 8 5.48 -4.09 -3.34
N ILE A 9 6.72 -3.63 -3.22
CA ILE A 9 7.05 -2.42 -2.46
C ILE A 9 6.90 -1.21 -3.38
N LEU A 10 5.96 -0.32 -3.04
CA LEU A 10 5.75 0.94 -3.72
C LEU A 10 6.12 2.10 -2.79
N SER A 11 7.25 2.74 -3.04
CA SER A 11 7.81 3.76 -2.14
C SER A 11 8.07 5.08 -2.84
N ASP A 12 7.84 6.18 -2.11
CA ASP A 12 8.49 7.45 -2.45
C ASP A 12 9.95 7.36 -2.01
N GLY A 13 10.85 7.95 -2.77
CA GLY A 13 12.26 7.97 -2.41
C GLY A 13 13.15 8.65 -3.44
N ASP A 14 14.34 9.04 -2.98
CA ASP A 14 15.41 9.47 -3.84
C ASP A 14 16.11 8.27 -4.51
N VAL A 15 17.05 8.54 -5.41
CA VAL A 15 17.76 7.50 -6.18
C VAL A 15 18.93 6.84 -5.42
N VAL A 16 19.27 7.30 -4.22
CA VAL A 16 20.45 6.84 -3.46
C VAL A 16 20.06 6.18 -2.14
N PHE A 17 19.37 6.89 -1.25
CA PHE A 17 19.11 6.42 0.11
C PHE A 17 17.95 5.43 0.15
N GLN A 18 16.87 5.68 -0.58
CA GLN A 18 15.72 4.78 -0.57
C GLN A 18 16.05 3.39 -1.15
N PRO A 19 16.74 3.24 -2.30
CA PRO A 19 17.17 1.93 -2.79
C PRO A 19 18.05 1.20 -1.77
N ARG A 20 19.02 1.90 -1.18
CA ARG A 20 19.92 1.34 -0.17
C ARG A 20 19.19 0.90 1.09
N LYS A 21 18.15 1.62 1.51
CA LYS A 21 17.30 1.25 2.66
C LYS A 21 16.54 -0.04 2.38
N VAL A 22 15.95 -0.17 1.19
CA VAL A 22 15.18 -1.37 0.81
C VAL A 22 16.09 -2.60 0.68
N GLU A 23 17.30 -2.41 0.14
CA GLU A 23 18.32 -3.46 0.06
C GLU A 23 18.82 -3.88 1.46
N ARG A 24 19.31 -2.94 2.27
CA ARG A 24 19.95 -3.22 3.57
C ARG A 24 18.99 -3.78 4.62
N SER A 25 17.70 -3.54 4.47
CA SER A 25 16.66 -4.08 5.36
C SER A 25 16.25 -5.52 5.02
N GLY A 26 16.70 -6.06 3.88
CA GLY A 26 16.24 -7.37 3.39
C GLY A 26 14.83 -7.35 2.79
N ILE A 27 14.16 -6.18 2.77
CA ILE A 27 12.81 -6.05 2.23
C ILE A 27 12.77 -6.41 0.74
N SER A 28 13.80 -6.01 -0.02
CA SER A 28 13.90 -6.35 -1.45
C SER A 28 13.80 -7.87 -1.67
N GLU A 29 14.54 -8.65 -0.89
CA GLU A 29 14.55 -10.12 -0.98
C GLU A 29 13.20 -10.71 -0.55
N ALA A 30 12.59 -10.16 0.51
CA ALA A 30 11.29 -10.62 0.99
C ALA A 30 10.19 -10.53 -0.10
N VAL A 31 10.31 -9.58 -1.03
CA VAL A 31 9.40 -9.37 -2.16
C VAL A 31 9.99 -9.78 -3.52
N ASP A 32 10.99 -10.67 -3.54
CA ASP A 32 11.61 -11.18 -4.78
C ASP A 32 12.09 -10.08 -5.75
N GLY A 33 12.53 -8.94 -5.21
CA GLY A 33 12.99 -7.78 -5.98
C GLY A 33 11.87 -6.91 -6.56
N HIS A 34 10.60 -7.18 -6.26
CA HIS A 34 9.46 -6.35 -6.67
C HIS A 34 9.41 -5.02 -5.91
N VAL A 35 10.27 -4.09 -6.30
CA VAL A 35 10.44 -2.78 -5.67
C VAL A 35 10.32 -1.69 -6.73
N LEU A 36 9.38 -0.76 -6.51
CA LEU A 36 9.19 0.45 -7.30
C LEU A 36 9.43 1.68 -6.41
N ILE A 37 10.36 2.55 -6.82
CA ILE A 37 10.70 3.79 -6.11
C ILE A 37 10.45 4.96 -7.06
N TYR A 38 9.59 5.90 -6.63
CA TYR A 38 9.23 7.09 -7.38
C TYR A 38 9.46 8.36 -6.55
N ILE A 39 9.41 9.53 -7.19
CA ILE A 39 9.39 10.82 -6.48
C ILE A 39 8.00 11.06 -5.85
N HIS A 40 6.94 10.76 -6.61
CA HIS A 40 5.53 10.85 -6.19
C HIS A 40 4.78 9.63 -6.72
N LYS A 41 4.75 8.55 -5.94
CA LYS A 41 4.18 7.27 -6.35
C LYS A 41 2.69 7.33 -6.68
N GLU A 42 1.94 8.22 -6.04
CA GLU A 42 0.51 8.42 -6.32
C GLU A 42 0.24 8.99 -7.72
N LYS A 43 1.27 9.52 -8.40
CA LYS A 43 1.21 10.01 -9.78
C LYS A 43 1.74 9.00 -10.81
N ALA A 44 2.22 7.83 -10.36
CA ALA A 44 2.82 6.80 -11.20
C ALA A 44 1.95 5.54 -11.32
N LEU A 45 0.66 5.64 -10.99
CA LEU A 45 -0.25 4.49 -10.91
C LEU A 45 -0.41 3.75 -12.26
N ASP A 46 -0.34 4.46 -13.39
CA ASP A 46 -0.38 3.84 -14.71
C ASP A 46 0.84 2.92 -14.96
N ASP A 47 2.04 3.31 -14.53
CA ASP A 47 3.26 2.46 -14.62
C ASP A 47 3.17 1.26 -13.64
N VAL A 48 2.56 1.47 -12.47
CA VAL A 48 2.28 0.36 -11.54
C VAL A 48 1.35 -0.67 -12.20
N GLU A 49 0.26 -0.22 -12.80
CA GLU A 49 -0.71 -1.10 -13.47
C GLU A 49 -0.11 -1.80 -14.70
N GLN A 50 0.75 -1.14 -15.47
CA GLN A 50 1.44 -1.75 -16.60
C GLN A 50 2.39 -2.88 -16.17
N ARG A 51 3.11 -2.70 -15.06
CA ARG A 51 4.08 -3.69 -14.56
C ARG A 51 3.43 -4.83 -13.78
N TYR A 52 2.36 -4.52 -13.06
CA TYR A 52 1.66 -5.44 -12.17
C TYR A 52 0.15 -5.41 -12.44
N PRO A 53 -0.30 -5.90 -13.61
CA PRO A 53 -1.72 -5.86 -13.96
C PRO A 53 -2.54 -6.71 -13.00
N ALA A 54 -3.54 -6.11 -12.37
CA ALA A 54 -4.46 -6.80 -11.48
C ALA A 54 -5.91 -6.31 -11.65
N GLN A 55 -6.85 -7.21 -11.37
CA GLN A 55 -8.27 -6.87 -11.27
C GLN A 55 -8.54 -6.01 -10.03
N HIS A 56 -7.82 -6.28 -8.94
CA HIS A 56 -7.94 -5.59 -7.66
C HIS A 56 -6.57 -5.42 -7.01
N TYR A 57 -6.35 -4.27 -6.37
CA TYR A 57 -5.14 -3.94 -5.62
C TYR A 57 -5.45 -3.84 -4.12
N VAL A 58 -4.47 -4.18 -3.30
CA VAL A 58 -4.48 -3.85 -1.87
C VAL A 58 -3.30 -2.93 -1.61
N LEU A 59 -3.58 -1.70 -1.18
CA LEU A 59 -2.54 -0.71 -0.87
C LEU A 59 -2.46 -0.48 0.64
N VAL A 60 -1.28 -0.76 1.20
CA VAL A 60 -0.98 -0.49 2.61
C VAL A 60 -0.02 0.69 2.70
N ASP A 61 -0.42 1.77 3.37
CA ASP A 61 0.40 2.99 3.50
C ASP A 61 0.08 3.75 4.78
N ASP A 62 1.10 4.30 5.45
CA ASP A 62 0.93 5.07 6.67
C ASP A 62 0.52 6.53 6.41
N LYS A 63 0.46 6.99 5.16
CA LYS A 63 0.03 8.35 4.79
C LYS A 63 -1.41 8.35 4.28
N PRO A 64 -2.39 8.84 5.08
CA PRO A 64 -3.79 8.92 4.64
C PRO A 64 -4.00 9.72 3.34
N ARG A 65 -3.17 10.74 3.09
CA ARG A 65 -3.18 11.50 1.82
C ARG A 65 -2.92 10.62 0.60
N ILE A 66 -1.96 9.69 0.69
CA ILE A 66 -1.63 8.78 -0.41
C ILE A 66 -2.76 7.80 -0.63
N LEU A 67 -3.26 7.18 0.45
CA LEU A 67 -4.41 6.26 0.38
C LEU A 67 -5.62 6.93 -0.28
N ALA A 68 -5.95 8.15 0.13
CA ALA A 68 -7.06 8.91 -0.44
C ALA A 68 -6.85 9.20 -1.94
N ALA A 69 -5.65 9.62 -2.35
CA ALA A 69 -5.33 9.88 -3.75
C ALA A 69 -5.41 8.61 -4.62
N VAL A 70 -4.90 7.47 -4.13
CA VAL A 70 -5.02 6.20 -4.86
C VAL A 70 -6.46 5.72 -4.90
N LYS A 71 -7.23 5.86 -3.82
CA LYS A 71 -8.66 5.51 -3.81
C LYS A 71 -9.46 6.38 -4.78
N GLU A 72 -9.11 7.65 -4.95
CA GLU A 72 -9.72 8.53 -5.95
C GLU A 72 -9.40 8.06 -7.38
N ALA A 73 -8.16 7.66 -7.65
CA ALA A 73 -7.72 7.22 -8.97
C ALA A 73 -8.25 5.82 -9.37
N TRP A 74 -8.22 4.86 -8.46
CA TRP A 74 -8.58 3.46 -8.74
C TRP A 74 -9.98 3.05 -8.26
N GLY A 75 -10.63 3.84 -7.42
CA GLY A 75 -12.00 3.61 -6.96
C GLY A 75 -12.17 2.26 -6.28
N GLU A 76 -13.12 1.46 -6.77
CA GLU A 76 -13.42 0.12 -6.25
C GLU A 76 -12.34 -0.92 -6.59
N ARG A 77 -11.40 -0.62 -7.51
CA ARG A 77 -10.31 -1.55 -7.85
C ARG A 77 -9.20 -1.59 -6.80
N VAL A 78 -9.32 -0.83 -5.71
CA VAL A 78 -8.34 -0.80 -4.64
C VAL A 78 -8.98 -0.84 -3.26
N THR A 79 -8.44 -1.70 -2.40
CA THR A 79 -8.66 -1.65 -0.96
C THR A 79 -7.48 -0.95 -0.31
N THR A 80 -7.77 0.15 0.37
CA THR A 80 -6.79 0.94 1.09
C THR A 80 -6.73 0.54 2.55
N ILE A 81 -5.53 0.28 3.05
CA ILE A 81 -5.32 -0.13 4.44
C ILE A 81 -4.37 0.84 5.13
N PHE A 82 -4.86 1.43 6.21
CA PHE A 82 -4.10 2.35 7.05
C PHE A 82 -3.60 1.66 8.32
N PRO A 83 -2.30 1.32 8.43
CA PRO A 83 -1.71 0.94 9.70
C PRO A 83 -1.45 2.18 10.56
N ARG A 84 -1.84 2.16 11.83
CA ARG A 84 -1.60 3.25 12.80
C ARG A 84 -0.16 3.27 13.31
N GLN A 85 0.80 3.36 12.38
CA GLN A 85 2.22 3.33 12.65
C GLN A 85 2.91 4.63 12.22
N GLY A 86 4.01 4.95 12.89
CA GLY A 86 4.84 6.11 12.53
C GLY A 86 4.23 7.46 12.87
N GLN A 87 4.81 8.50 12.29
CA GLN A 87 4.47 9.90 12.57
C GLN A 87 3.06 10.29 12.12
N TYR A 88 2.50 9.55 11.15
CA TYR A 88 1.20 9.84 10.53
C TYR A 88 0.04 9.05 11.16
N ALA A 89 0.30 8.23 12.18
CA ALA A 89 -0.70 7.38 12.84
C ALA A 89 -1.94 8.14 13.34
N ARG A 90 -1.83 9.46 13.55
CA ARG A 90 -2.91 10.34 14.04
C ARG A 90 -3.52 11.24 12.97
N ASP A 91 -3.01 11.21 11.73
CA ASP A 91 -3.35 12.17 10.67
C ASP A 91 -4.58 11.75 9.84
N ALA A 92 -5.22 10.63 10.19
CA ALA A 92 -6.36 10.08 9.46
C ALA A 92 -7.56 11.04 9.36
N LYS A 93 -7.72 11.99 10.28
CA LYS A 93 -8.91 12.84 10.36
C LYS A 93 -9.06 13.88 9.25
N ALA A 94 -8.00 14.20 8.51
CA ALA A 94 -8.01 15.25 7.49
C ALA A 94 -8.34 14.75 6.07
N TYR A 95 -8.48 13.44 5.87
CA TYR A 95 -8.61 12.82 4.56
C TYR A 95 -9.78 11.83 4.53
N ARG A 96 -10.13 11.35 3.31
CA ARG A 96 -11.03 10.20 3.18
C ARG A 96 -10.48 9.04 4.03
N PRO A 97 -11.29 8.41 4.90
CA PRO A 97 -10.88 7.22 5.63
C PRO A 97 -10.44 6.11 4.69
N ALA A 98 -9.40 5.37 5.08
CA ALA A 98 -9.05 4.13 4.41
C ALA A 98 -10.17 3.10 4.60
N ASP A 99 -10.29 2.15 3.68
CA ASP A 99 -11.31 1.09 3.74
C ASP A 99 -11.12 0.21 4.98
N VAL A 100 -9.87 -0.04 5.36
CA VAL A 100 -9.49 -0.80 6.56
C VAL A 100 -8.46 -0.02 7.36
N THR A 101 -8.58 -0.05 8.69
CA THR A 101 -7.57 0.48 9.60
C THR A 101 -7.11 -0.62 10.55
N VAL A 102 -5.79 -0.78 10.68
CA VAL A 102 -5.17 -1.77 11.59
C VAL A 102 -4.22 -1.06 12.57
N GLU A 103 -3.99 -1.63 13.74
CA GLU A 103 -3.07 -1.04 14.72
C GLU A 103 -1.61 -1.29 14.33
N ARG A 104 -1.32 -2.46 13.75
CA ARG A 104 0.03 -2.87 13.31
C ARG A 104 -0.05 -3.63 11.98
N ILE A 105 1.02 -3.52 11.18
CA ILE A 105 1.14 -4.28 9.93
C ILE A 105 0.97 -5.81 10.11
N GLY A 106 1.36 -6.35 11.27
CA GLY A 106 1.21 -7.77 11.59
C GLY A 106 -0.25 -8.22 11.75
N ASP A 107 -1.17 -7.30 12.02
CA ASP A 107 -2.59 -7.61 12.18
C ASP A 107 -3.22 -8.03 10.83
N LEU A 108 -2.57 -7.73 9.70
CA LEU A 108 -3.00 -8.24 8.38
C LEU A 108 -2.92 -9.77 8.27
N LEU A 109 -2.20 -10.46 9.17
CA LEU A 109 -2.16 -11.91 9.21
C LEU A 109 -3.47 -12.54 9.69
N THR A 110 -4.35 -11.75 10.32
CA THR A 110 -5.66 -12.22 10.81
C THR A 110 -6.82 -11.88 9.88
N HIS A 111 -6.55 -11.24 8.75
CA HIS A 111 -7.55 -10.99 7.71
C HIS A 111 -7.47 -12.08 6.65
N ASP A 112 -8.59 -12.39 6.01
CA ASP A 112 -8.64 -13.26 4.84
C ASP A 112 -8.81 -12.45 3.55
N LEU A 113 -8.36 -13.00 2.40
CA LEU A 113 -8.44 -12.32 1.11
C LEU A 113 -9.86 -11.80 0.77
N PRO A 114 -10.96 -12.56 0.98
CA PRO A 114 -12.29 -12.07 0.67
C PRO A 114 -12.67 -10.79 1.43
N GLU A 115 -12.25 -10.66 2.69
CA GLU A 115 -12.49 -9.46 3.51
C GLU A 115 -11.78 -8.24 2.93
N LEU A 116 -10.60 -8.46 2.33
CA LEU A 116 -9.82 -7.40 1.69
C LEU A 116 -10.30 -7.08 0.28
N LEU A 117 -10.97 -7.99 -0.42
CA LEU A 117 -11.54 -7.72 -1.75
C LEU A 117 -12.94 -7.12 -1.69
N LEU A 118 -13.65 -7.35 -0.58
CA LEU A 118 -15.00 -6.83 -0.31
C LEU A 118 -15.02 -6.20 1.08
N PRO A 119 -14.24 -5.11 1.33
CA PRO A 119 -14.29 -4.45 2.62
C PRO A 119 -15.74 -3.99 2.85
N GLU A 120 -16.36 -4.42 3.95
CA GLU A 120 -17.69 -3.95 4.31
C GLU A 120 -17.63 -2.41 4.32
N VAL A 121 -18.38 -1.79 3.40
CA VAL A 121 -18.49 -0.35 3.31
C VAL A 121 -19.10 0.11 4.62
N THR A 122 -18.25 0.49 5.56
CA THR A 122 -18.68 1.01 6.85
C THR A 122 -19.26 2.40 6.54
N ARG A 123 -20.58 2.46 6.37
CA ARG A 123 -21.35 3.70 6.20
C ARG A 123 -21.25 4.59 7.44
#